data_AF-A0A254RWP8-F1
#
_entry.id   AF-A0A254RWP8-F1
#
_cell.length_a   1.000
_cell.length_b   1.000
_cell.length_c   1.000
_cell.angle_alpha   90.00
_cell.angle_beta   90.00
_cell.angle_gamma   90.00
#
_symmetry.space_group_name_H-M   'P 1'
#
loop_
_entity.id
_entity.type
_entity.pdbx_description
1 polymer ?
#
loop_
_entity_poly.entity_id
_entity_poly.type
_entity_poly.pdbx_seq_one_letter_code
_entity_poly.pdbx_strand_id
1 'polypeptide(L)'
;MMFAKFMMPMALVLAAGCYAADQGTKDDPLTIGSVQDLMEFRNAVSDSGTYKGVKLKNAGEGLHFKLTADLDLSSVCGRDVGNWKAIGPFEGSFDGDGHKISNLYIDDSLGSVRDAGFIGPVFNNGDDTLYYNNVVFENVYIRHSGLIGTFVTQVVTGQAVVRNNSVELTFETVDNDQGAPQWGGLMGNTVAEWVGFYDNKVKGTMKVANQHQAAVGGIIGILVDPGAIEGNVNEANISVEGDVYTNVGGIVGELLAPCTFKGNVNKGNMSANVPTQYAFVGGLVGVNPSLISEKTVVGNFNYGKVDVAASYAAVGGLFGYVSGNTNTTLDSCINYGDVIYHGVDVQQMVQVGGVAGIWEVKQASRVENKGKIVVENAKGPFVGGIAGYVRPEAKSADLFKAVNEGDIEIKTSADSVNGWVSGLVGSTDQIEYLRLDSCVNKGDVLLPEGAKPNILFSKPLASTYNSDVKLMASTSVNEGNVPDIEPRMALVAPRRAAFAVRTRKKGTGSLLLEVTGLTPMELGRARVQVLSLDGRRLPASVKRSGNVFELGVPAGQKVVVRLYSPNGNKTLIVR
;
A
#
# COMPACT_ATOMS: atom_id res chain seq x y z
N MET A 1 -72.14 -61.56 2.15
CA MET A 1 -70.94 -61.09 1.42
C MET A 1 -70.76 -59.61 1.69
N MET A 2 -69.50 -59.21 1.85
CA MET A 2 -68.94 -57.95 2.36
C MET A 2 -69.59 -56.62 1.97
N PHE A 3 -69.58 -55.72 2.96
CA PHE A 3 -69.52 -54.26 2.88
C PHE A 3 -68.38 -53.77 1.96
N ALA A 4 -68.61 -52.66 1.24
CA ALA A 4 -67.54 -51.70 0.94
C ALA A 4 -68.11 -50.27 0.94
N LYS A 5 -67.71 -49.51 1.96
CA LYS A 5 -67.89 -48.07 2.11
C LYS A 5 -67.09 -47.33 1.05
N PHE A 6 -67.70 -46.34 0.40
CA PHE A 6 -66.97 -45.26 -0.27
C PHE A 6 -66.46 -44.29 0.81
N MET A 7 -65.13 -44.17 0.92
CA MET A 7 -64.44 -43.16 1.73
C MET A 7 -63.39 -42.49 0.83
N MET A 8 -63.53 -41.17 0.66
CA MET A 8 -62.63 -40.27 -0.06
C MET A 8 -61.20 -40.27 0.55
N PRO A 9 -60.19 -39.81 -0.21
CA PRO A 9 -59.33 -38.78 0.40
C PRO A 9 -58.95 -37.64 -0.56
N MET A 10 -59.27 -36.42 -0.11
CA MET A 10 -58.29 -35.40 0.31
C MET A 10 -57.16 -35.07 -0.69
N ALA A 11 -57.33 -33.96 -1.40
CA ALA A 11 -56.27 -33.30 -2.14
C ALA A 11 -55.12 -32.92 -1.19
N LEU A 12 -53.95 -33.48 -1.47
CA LEU A 12 -52.71 -33.23 -0.79
C LEU A 12 -52.12 -31.90 -1.31
N VAL A 13 -52.18 -30.85 -0.49
CA VAL A 13 -51.41 -29.62 -0.69
C VAL A 13 -49.96 -29.94 -0.35
N LEU A 14 -49.11 -30.12 -1.36
CA LEU A 14 -47.68 -30.34 -1.21
C LEU A 14 -46.94 -29.75 -2.42
N ALA A 15 -46.82 -28.41 -2.45
CA ALA A 15 -46.02 -27.70 -3.45
C ALA A 15 -45.45 -26.37 -2.94
N ALA A 16 -45.05 -26.29 -1.67
CA ALA A 16 -44.35 -25.13 -1.12
C ALA A 16 -43.00 -25.48 -0.45
N GLY A 17 -42.63 -26.77 -0.37
CA GLY A 17 -41.42 -27.23 0.31
C GLY A 17 -40.21 -27.52 -0.59
N CYS A 18 -40.36 -27.47 -1.92
CA CYS A 18 -39.31 -27.89 -2.85
C CYS A 18 -38.55 -26.74 -3.54
N TYR A 19 -38.99 -25.48 -3.38
CA TYR A 19 -38.33 -24.33 -4.03
C TYR A 19 -37.20 -23.69 -3.20
N ALA A 20 -37.13 -23.94 -1.90
CA ALA A 20 -36.16 -23.28 -1.02
C ALA A 20 -34.77 -23.95 -0.98
N ALA A 21 -34.64 -25.17 -1.52
CA ALA A 21 -33.39 -25.96 -1.42
C ALA A 21 -32.31 -25.53 -2.43
N ASP A 22 -32.70 -24.84 -3.52
CA ASP A 22 -31.79 -24.48 -4.63
C ASP A 22 -31.49 -22.97 -4.72
N GLN A 23 -32.13 -22.15 -3.86
CA GLN A 23 -31.97 -20.69 -3.84
C GLN A 23 -30.73 -20.24 -3.08
N GLY A 24 -30.07 -19.20 -3.58
CA GLY A 24 -28.83 -18.65 -3.03
C GLY A 24 -27.57 -19.40 -3.47
N THR A 25 -27.70 -20.31 -4.43
CA THR A 25 -26.54 -20.95 -5.08
C THR A 25 -25.90 -20.00 -6.09
N LYS A 26 -24.73 -20.37 -6.62
CA LYS A 26 -24.06 -19.60 -7.69
C LYS A 26 -24.92 -19.46 -8.95
N ASP A 27 -25.69 -20.50 -9.29
CA ASP A 27 -26.52 -20.55 -10.50
C ASP A 27 -27.91 -19.92 -10.28
N ASP A 28 -28.39 -19.86 -9.04
CA ASP A 28 -29.64 -19.21 -8.63
C ASP A 28 -29.43 -18.31 -7.40
N PRO A 29 -28.79 -17.12 -7.57
CA PRO A 29 -28.43 -16.26 -6.45
C PRO A 29 -29.66 -15.55 -5.85
N LEU A 30 -29.57 -15.19 -4.57
CA LEU A 30 -30.58 -14.37 -3.89
C LEU A 30 -30.53 -12.93 -4.42
N THR A 31 -31.62 -12.49 -5.03
CA THR A 31 -31.68 -11.18 -5.69
C THR A 31 -31.96 -10.05 -4.71
N ILE A 32 -31.42 -8.86 -4.99
CA ILE A 32 -31.70 -7.60 -4.27
C ILE A 32 -32.13 -6.57 -5.31
N GLY A 33 -33.39 -6.16 -5.30
CA GLY A 33 -33.98 -5.29 -6.33
C GLY A 33 -34.43 -3.91 -5.84
N SER A 34 -34.26 -3.62 -4.55
CA SER A 34 -34.70 -2.35 -3.95
C SER A 34 -33.86 -2.01 -2.72
N VAL A 35 -33.93 -0.75 -2.27
CA VAL A 35 -33.28 -0.33 -1.01
C VAL A 35 -33.90 -1.06 0.19
N GLN A 36 -35.21 -1.34 0.14
CA GLN A 36 -35.88 -2.12 1.16
C GLN A 36 -35.36 -3.57 1.21
N ASP A 37 -35.21 -4.21 0.03
CA ASP A 37 -34.59 -5.54 -0.10
C ASP A 37 -33.18 -5.55 0.49
N LEU A 38 -32.39 -4.50 0.23
CA LEU A 38 -31.04 -4.37 0.74
C LEU A 38 -31.02 -4.25 2.27
N MET A 39 -31.95 -3.49 2.84
CA MET A 39 -32.07 -3.33 4.29
C MET A 39 -32.52 -4.63 4.98
N GLU A 40 -33.44 -5.37 4.37
CA GLU A 40 -33.85 -6.70 4.85
C GLU A 40 -32.71 -7.71 4.79
N PHE A 41 -31.98 -7.74 3.67
CA PHE A 41 -30.78 -8.56 3.51
C PHE A 41 -29.75 -8.24 4.58
N ARG A 42 -29.40 -6.96 4.74
CA ARG A 42 -28.43 -6.50 5.76
C ARG A 42 -28.82 -6.98 7.15
N ASN A 43 -30.08 -6.75 7.54
CA ASN A 43 -30.55 -7.14 8.88
C ASN A 43 -30.54 -8.67 9.04
N ALA A 44 -30.90 -9.42 7.99
CA ALA A 44 -30.84 -10.88 8.01
C ALA A 44 -29.40 -11.41 8.16
N VAL A 45 -28.40 -10.75 7.56
CA VAL A 45 -26.98 -11.09 7.77
C VAL A 45 -26.58 -10.86 9.22
N SER A 46 -26.90 -9.68 9.79
CA SER A 46 -26.49 -9.32 11.15
C SER A 46 -27.11 -10.21 12.23
N ASP A 47 -28.37 -10.61 12.06
CA ASP A 47 -29.12 -11.36 13.09
C ASP A 47 -29.23 -12.87 12.79
N SER A 48 -28.51 -13.37 11.78
CA SER A 48 -28.64 -14.75 11.27
C SER A 48 -30.10 -15.13 10.95
N GLY A 49 -30.81 -14.16 10.37
CA GLY A 49 -32.23 -14.20 10.08
C GLY A 49 -32.57 -14.90 8.76
N THR A 50 -33.71 -14.55 8.20
CA THR A 50 -34.21 -15.07 6.92
C THR A 50 -34.34 -13.93 5.93
N TYR A 51 -33.80 -14.13 4.74
CA TYR A 51 -33.96 -13.23 3.60
C TYR A 51 -34.63 -13.98 2.46
N LYS A 52 -35.75 -13.45 1.95
CA LYS A 52 -36.56 -14.07 0.88
C LYS A 52 -36.83 -15.58 1.08
N GLY A 53 -37.11 -15.98 2.33
CA GLY A 53 -37.40 -17.36 2.69
C GLY A 53 -36.18 -18.25 2.93
N VAL A 54 -34.96 -17.78 2.63
CA VAL A 54 -33.70 -18.50 2.87
C VAL A 54 -33.07 -18.03 4.19
N LYS A 55 -32.69 -18.99 5.05
CA LYS A 55 -32.02 -18.68 6.32
C LYS A 55 -30.54 -18.41 6.09
N LEU A 56 -30.07 -17.24 6.50
CA LEU A 56 -28.67 -16.83 6.36
C LEU A 56 -27.86 -17.34 7.57
N LYS A 57 -27.52 -18.63 7.57
CA LYS A 57 -26.59 -19.18 8.58
C LYS A 57 -25.19 -18.61 8.37
N ASN A 58 -24.43 -18.46 9.46
CA ASN A 58 -23.03 -18.00 9.44
C ASN A 58 -22.86 -16.77 8.54
N ALA A 59 -23.75 -15.77 8.69
CA ALA A 59 -23.71 -14.54 7.92
C ALA A 59 -23.64 -14.70 6.38
N GLY A 60 -24.26 -15.77 5.86
CA GLY A 60 -24.38 -16.01 4.42
C GLY A 60 -23.35 -16.98 3.83
N GLU A 61 -22.66 -17.77 4.65
CA GLU A 61 -21.70 -18.80 4.20
C GLU A 61 -22.29 -19.66 3.07
N GLY A 62 -21.55 -19.76 1.96
CA GLY A 62 -21.94 -20.54 0.78
C GLY A 62 -23.08 -19.95 -0.06
N LEU A 63 -23.59 -18.77 0.31
CA LEU A 63 -24.67 -18.11 -0.42
C LEU A 63 -24.14 -17.01 -1.35
N HIS A 64 -24.85 -16.85 -2.47
CA HIS A 64 -24.59 -15.84 -3.48
C HIS A 64 -25.73 -14.83 -3.55
N PHE A 65 -25.38 -13.55 -3.58
CA PHE A 65 -26.32 -12.43 -3.66
C PHE A 65 -26.08 -11.63 -4.92
N LYS A 66 -27.16 -11.17 -5.57
CA LYS A 66 -27.10 -10.50 -6.86
C LYS A 66 -27.99 -9.25 -6.90
N LEU A 67 -27.46 -8.11 -7.30
CA LEU A 67 -28.30 -6.93 -7.59
C LEU A 67 -29.11 -7.15 -8.87
N THR A 68 -30.31 -6.59 -8.90
CA THR A 68 -31.21 -6.62 -10.08
C THR A 68 -31.75 -5.24 -10.46
N ALA A 69 -31.33 -4.21 -9.73
CA ALA A 69 -31.65 -2.82 -9.98
C ALA A 69 -30.58 -1.92 -9.35
N ASP A 70 -30.49 -0.70 -9.84
CA ASP A 70 -29.71 0.36 -9.22
C ASP A 70 -30.35 0.76 -7.88
N LEU A 71 -29.52 1.02 -6.86
CA LEU A 71 -29.95 1.35 -5.51
C LEU A 71 -29.45 2.75 -5.12
N ASP A 72 -30.36 3.61 -4.66
CA ASP A 72 -30.03 4.94 -4.10
C ASP A 72 -30.16 4.90 -2.57
N LEU A 73 -29.05 5.08 -1.85
CA LEU A 73 -29.02 4.98 -0.39
C LEU A 73 -29.44 6.26 0.34
N SER A 74 -29.79 7.34 -0.37
CA SER A 74 -30.14 8.64 0.24
C SER A 74 -31.34 8.58 1.20
N SER A 75 -32.21 7.58 1.09
CA SER A 75 -33.32 7.38 2.03
C SER A 75 -32.92 6.66 3.33
N VAL A 76 -31.72 6.08 3.40
CA VAL A 76 -31.27 5.26 4.54
C VAL A 76 -29.94 5.71 5.14
N CYS A 77 -29.18 6.56 4.45
CA CYS A 77 -28.02 7.26 4.98
C CYS A 77 -27.81 8.63 4.32
N GLY A 78 -27.08 9.51 5.00
CA GLY A 78 -26.86 10.90 4.57
C GLY A 78 -26.63 11.80 5.77
N ARG A 79 -26.19 13.04 5.53
CA ARG A 79 -25.92 14.02 6.60
C ARG A 79 -27.08 14.18 7.60
N ASP A 80 -28.31 14.26 7.10
CA ASP A 80 -29.51 14.45 7.91
C ASP A 80 -30.24 13.14 8.27
N VAL A 81 -29.76 12.00 7.73
CA VAL A 81 -30.36 10.67 7.92
C VAL A 81 -29.53 9.82 8.89
N GLY A 82 -28.22 10.04 8.94
CA GLY A 82 -27.25 9.29 9.71
C GLY A 82 -26.36 8.40 8.85
N ASN A 83 -25.48 7.66 9.52
CA ASN A 83 -24.50 6.79 8.88
C ASN A 83 -25.14 5.54 8.27
N TRP A 84 -24.59 5.11 7.13
CA TRP A 84 -24.76 3.74 6.68
C TRP A 84 -24.27 2.77 7.76
N LYS A 85 -25.03 1.70 7.97
CA LYS A 85 -24.59 0.56 8.77
C LYS A 85 -24.11 -0.51 7.81
N ALA A 86 -22.85 -0.90 7.93
CA ALA A 86 -22.24 -1.91 7.09
C ALA A 86 -23.01 -3.24 7.14
N ILE A 87 -22.99 -3.97 6.03
CA ILE A 87 -23.45 -5.36 5.99
C ILE A 87 -22.35 -6.23 6.58
N GLY A 88 -22.56 -6.77 7.78
CA GLY A 88 -21.70 -7.82 8.25
C GLY A 88 -21.62 -8.01 9.77
N PRO A 89 -20.73 -8.90 10.26
CA PRO A 89 -19.76 -9.71 9.50
C PRO A 89 -20.38 -10.49 8.35
N PHE A 90 -19.66 -10.73 7.24
CA PHE A 90 -20.23 -11.32 6.03
C PHE A 90 -19.40 -12.51 5.51
N GLU A 91 -20.06 -13.59 5.11
CA GLU A 91 -19.40 -14.82 4.61
C GLU A 91 -19.93 -15.28 3.24
N GLY A 92 -20.68 -14.42 2.54
CA GLY A 92 -21.26 -14.71 1.23
C GLY A 92 -20.50 -14.07 0.06
N SER A 93 -20.95 -14.36 -1.16
CA SER A 93 -20.51 -13.66 -2.39
C SER A 93 -21.53 -12.61 -2.81
N PHE A 94 -21.06 -11.49 -3.35
CA PHE A 94 -21.89 -10.36 -3.78
C PHE A 94 -21.57 -9.97 -5.24
N ASP A 95 -22.59 -10.04 -6.10
CA ASP A 95 -22.51 -9.64 -7.51
C ASP A 95 -23.43 -8.44 -7.77
N GLY A 96 -22.86 -7.34 -8.24
CA GLY A 96 -23.61 -6.17 -8.65
C GLY A 96 -24.31 -6.30 -10.00
N ASP A 97 -23.96 -7.29 -10.83
CA ASP A 97 -24.47 -7.44 -12.20
C ASP A 97 -24.36 -6.17 -13.07
N GLY A 98 -23.42 -5.28 -12.75
CA GLY A 98 -23.25 -3.98 -13.40
C GLY A 98 -24.16 -2.86 -12.87
N HIS A 99 -24.97 -3.13 -11.84
CA HIS A 99 -25.83 -2.14 -11.21
C HIS A 99 -25.08 -1.18 -10.28
N LYS A 100 -25.74 -0.05 -10.05
CA LYS A 100 -25.22 1.04 -9.22
C LYS A 100 -25.68 0.94 -7.77
N ILE A 101 -24.81 1.37 -6.87
CA ILE A 101 -25.14 1.75 -5.49
C ILE A 101 -24.71 3.21 -5.32
N SER A 102 -25.68 4.10 -5.14
CA SER A 102 -25.46 5.54 -5.11
C SER A 102 -25.61 6.11 -3.71
N ASN A 103 -24.91 7.21 -3.42
CA ASN A 103 -25.09 8.04 -2.23
C ASN A 103 -24.77 7.30 -0.91
N LEU A 104 -23.81 6.38 -0.92
CA LEU A 104 -23.28 5.77 0.30
C LEU A 104 -22.62 6.85 1.17
N TYR A 105 -23.14 7.03 2.39
CA TYR A 105 -22.67 8.06 3.32
C TYR A 105 -22.24 7.47 4.66
N ILE A 106 -21.00 7.77 5.08
CA ILE A 106 -20.43 7.43 6.38
C ILE A 106 -19.65 8.64 6.89
N ASP A 107 -19.94 9.09 8.11
CA ASP A 107 -19.25 10.19 8.77
C ASP A 107 -19.16 9.93 10.27
N ASP A 108 -17.95 9.64 10.76
CA ASP A 108 -17.68 9.36 12.18
C ASP A 108 -18.13 10.50 13.12
N SER A 109 -18.25 11.74 12.63
CA SER A 109 -18.74 12.86 13.44
C SER A 109 -20.23 12.74 13.81
N LEU A 110 -21.00 11.92 13.10
CA LEU A 110 -22.39 11.58 13.42
C LEU A 110 -22.51 10.43 14.43
N GLY A 111 -21.39 9.82 14.83
CA GLY A 111 -21.32 8.69 15.75
C GLY A 111 -20.30 7.66 15.27
N SER A 112 -19.47 7.15 16.18
CA SER A 112 -18.36 6.24 15.85
C SER A 112 -18.85 5.00 15.08
N VAL A 113 -18.30 4.81 13.88
CA VAL A 113 -18.50 3.62 13.06
C VAL A 113 -17.26 2.75 13.21
N ARG A 114 -17.41 1.47 13.56
CA ARG A 114 -16.24 0.58 13.73
C ARG A 114 -15.78 -0.04 12.42
N ASP A 115 -16.72 -0.41 11.57
CA ASP A 115 -16.50 -1.13 10.32
C ASP A 115 -17.04 -0.27 9.16
N ALA A 116 -16.34 0.83 8.85
CA ALA A 116 -16.79 1.75 7.82
C ALA A 116 -16.59 1.13 6.43
N GLY A 117 -17.68 0.89 5.71
CA GLY A 117 -17.71 0.35 4.35
C GLY A 117 -19.13 -0.08 3.97
N PHE A 118 -19.34 -0.45 2.71
CA PHE A 118 -20.63 -1.01 2.30
C PHE A 118 -20.85 -2.38 2.96
N ILE A 119 -19.87 -3.27 2.82
CA ILE A 119 -19.75 -4.55 3.53
C ILE A 119 -18.66 -4.40 4.60
N GLY A 120 -18.97 -4.88 5.80
CA GLY A 120 -18.05 -4.94 6.93
C GLY A 120 -17.00 -6.04 6.75
N PRO A 121 -16.41 -6.54 7.85
CA PRO A 121 -15.38 -7.54 7.77
C PRO A 121 -15.93 -8.84 7.17
N VAL A 122 -15.15 -9.42 6.27
CA VAL A 122 -15.46 -10.66 5.57
C VAL A 122 -14.71 -11.82 6.20
N PHE A 123 -15.42 -12.90 6.49
CA PHE A 123 -14.85 -14.16 6.95
C PHE A 123 -15.16 -15.23 5.92
N ASN A 124 -14.14 -15.82 5.31
CA ASN A 124 -14.34 -16.99 4.47
C ASN A 124 -13.88 -18.22 5.25
N ASN A 125 -14.84 -18.85 5.93
CA ASN A 125 -14.61 -20.09 6.69
C ASN A 125 -14.95 -21.35 5.87
N GLY A 126 -15.47 -21.17 4.65
CA GLY A 126 -15.79 -22.25 3.73
C GLY A 126 -14.60 -22.63 2.82
N ASP A 127 -14.80 -23.66 2.01
CA ASP A 127 -13.76 -24.19 1.11
C ASP A 127 -13.68 -23.47 -0.25
N ASP A 128 -14.66 -22.63 -0.59
CA ASP A 128 -14.72 -21.90 -1.87
C ASP A 128 -14.26 -20.44 -1.73
N THR A 129 -13.87 -19.82 -2.84
CA THR A 129 -13.51 -18.40 -2.88
C THR A 129 -14.75 -17.52 -2.83
N LEU A 130 -14.73 -16.46 -2.02
CA LEU A 130 -15.78 -15.43 -2.04
C LEU A 130 -15.55 -14.41 -3.15
N TYR A 131 -16.62 -13.99 -3.81
CA TYR A 131 -16.54 -13.08 -4.95
C TYR A 131 -17.32 -11.78 -4.70
N TYR A 132 -16.69 -10.65 -4.98
CA TYR A 132 -17.21 -9.29 -4.80
C TYR A 132 -17.05 -8.53 -6.11
N ASN A 133 -18.08 -8.56 -6.96
CA ASN A 133 -17.91 -8.24 -8.37
C ASN A 133 -18.94 -7.28 -8.93
N ASN A 134 -18.59 -6.60 -10.02
CA ASN A 134 -19.52 -5.93 -10.93
C ASN A 134 -20.40 -4.86 -10.26
N VAL A 135 -19.93 -4.21 -9.20
CA VAL A 135 -20.66 -3.13 -8.54
C VAL A 135 -20.11 -1.76 -8.97
N VAL A 136 -21.01 -0.83 -9.27
CA VAL A 136 -20.67 0.58 -9.48
C VAL A 136 -21.11 1.41 -8.27
N PHE A 137 -20.16 1.89 -7.47
CA PHE A 137 -20.43 2.84 -6.39
C PHE A 137 -20.34 4.28 -6.91
N GLU A 138 -21.43 5.04 -6.83
CA GLU A 138 -21.53 6.43 -7.31
C GLU A 138 -21.81 7.39 -6.14
N ASN A 139 -21.13 8.55 -6.15
CA ASN A 139 -21.28 9.58 -5.13
C ASN A 139 -21.11 9.06 -3.68
N VAL A 140 -19.99 8.39 -3.42
CA VAL A 140 -19.65 7.90 -2.08
C VAL A 140 -19.02 9.02 -1.26
N TYR A 141 -19.47 9.20 -0.01
CA TYR A 141 -18.81 10.06 0.97
C TYR A 141 -18.45 9.25 2.21
N ILE A 142 -17.16 9.21 2.56
CA ILE A 142 -16.67 8.56 3.75
C ILE A 142 -15.77 9.53 4.53
N ARG A 143 -16.10 9.77 5.80
CA ARG A 143 -15.25 10.50 6.73
C ARG A 143 -14.93 9.65 7.95
N HIS A 144 -13.69 9.19 8.09
CA HIS A 144 -13.31 8.15 9.06
C HIS A 144 -11.80 8.14 9.39
N SER A 145 -11.38 7.60 10.55
CA SER A 145 -9.95 7.56 10.98
C SER A 145 -9.38 6.14 11.22
N GLY A 146 -10.11 5.09 10.85
CA GLY A 146 -9.79 3.69 11.12
C GLY A 146 -9.46 2.85 9.87
N LEU A 147 -9.92 1.61 9.86
CA LEU A 147 -9.75 0.66 8.75
C LEU A 147 -10.96 0.72 7.82
N ILE A 148 -10.76 1.07 6.55
CA ILE A 148 -11.88 1.28 5.63
C ILE A 148 -11.57 0.88 4.19
N GLY A 149 -12.58 0.30 3.54
CA GLY A 149 -12.74 0.30 2.10
C GLY A 149 -14.19 0.56 1.71
N THR A 150 -14.41 1.13 0.53
CA THR A 150 -15.78 1.43 0.07
C THR A 150 -16.62 0.16 -0.06
N PHE A 151 -16.08 -0.88 -0.70
CA PHE A 151 -16.84 -2.10 -0.95
C PHE A 151 -16.76 -3.04 0.25
N VAL A 152 -15.55 -3.40 0.67
CA VAL A 152 -15.30 -4.33 1.78
C VAL A 152 -14.29 -3.70 2.72
N THR A 153 -14.56 -3.63 4.02
CA THR A 153 -13.59 -3.08 4.99
C THR A 153 -12.29 -3.88 5.00
N GLN A 154 -12.42 -5.20 5.15
CA GLN A 154 -11.32 -6.15 5.31
C GLN A 154 -11.76 -7.58 5.01
N VAL A 155 -10.85 -8.40 4.49
CA VAL A 155 -10.98 -9.87 4.48
C VAL A 155 -10.15 -10.44 5.62
N VAL A 156 -10.74 -11.27 6.48
CA VAL A 156 -10.17 -11.72 7.77
C VAL A 156 -9.84 -13.22 7.80
N THR A 157 -10.42 -14.02 6.91
CA THR A 157 -10.10 -15.46 6.75
C THR A 157 -10.35 -15.89 5.30
N GLY A 158 -9.71 -17.00 4.90
CA GLY A 158 -9.93 -17.70 3.63
C GLY A 158 -9.57 -16.90 2.38
N GLN A 159 -10.30 -17.13 1.29
CA GLN A 159 -9.97 -16.59 -0.04
C GLN A 159 -11.04 -15.63 -0.56
N ALA A 160 -10.63 -14.52 -1.16
CA ALA A 160 -11.57 -13.56 -1.75
C ALA A 160 -11.07 -12.95 -3.06
N VAL A 161 -12.00 -12.67 -3.97
CA VAL A 161 -11.76 -11.98 -5.24
C VAL A 161 -12.65 -10.76 -5.32
N VAL A 162 -12.04 -9.59 -5.52
CA VAL A 162 -12.68 -8.31 -5.79
C VAL A 162 -12.41 -7.94 -7.24
N ARG A 163 -13.42 -7.95 -8.11
CA ARG A 163 -13.18 -7.69 -9.55
C ARG A 163 -14.24 -6.87 -10.25
N ASN A 164 -13.80 -6.13 -11.27
CA ASN A 164 -14.68 -5.36 -12.15
C ASN A 164 -15.62 -4.41 -11.38
N ASN A 165 -15.11 -3.77 -10.34
CA ASN A 165 -15.86 -2.77 -9.58
C ASN A 165 -15.40 -1.37 -9.95
N SER A 166 -16.31 -0.39 -9.89
CA SER A 166 -15.99 1.03 -10.07
C SER A 166 -16.44 1.82 -8.84
N VAL A 167 -15.59 2.71 -8.32
CA VAL A 167 -15.91 3.58 -7.18
C VAL A 167 -15.65 5.05 -7.52
N GLU A 168 -16.65 5.88 -7.27
CA GLU A 168 -16.53 7.34 -7.20
C GLU A 168 -16.66 7.80 -5.75
N LEU A 169 -15.56 8.30 -5.16
CA LEU A 169 -15.54 8.64 -3.74
C LEU A 169 -14.94 10.00 -3.41
N THR A 170 -15.47 10.58 -2.34
CA THR A 170 -14.78 11.56 -1.51
C THR A 170 -14.49 10.91 -0.17
N PHE A 171 -13.21 10.77 0.15
CA PHE A 171 -12.73 10.32 1.45
C PHE A 171 -11.99 11.44 2.19
N GLU A 172 -12.29 11.61 3.48
CA GLU A 172 -11.62 12.54 4.38
C GLU A 172 -11.41 11.88 5.74
N THR A 173 -10.37 12.27 6.49
CA THR A 173 -10.23 11.81 7.87
C THR A 173 -10.97 12.70 8.88
N VAL A 174 -11.38 12.11 10.00
CA VAL A 174 -11.69 12.87 11.22
C VAL A 174 -10.41 13.05 12.05
N ASP A 175 -10.30 14.16 12.78
CA ASP A 175 -9.13 14.45 13.61
C ASP A 175 -8.95 13.36 14.68
N ASN A 176 -7.82 12.66 14.65
CA ASN A 176 -7.51 11.58 15.58
C ASN A 176 -5.99 11.40 15.68
N ASP A 177 -5.39 11.99 16.70
CA ASP A 177 -3.94 11.99 16.92
C ASP A 177 -3.35 10.61 17.28
N GLN A 178 -4.20 9.60 17.50
CA GLN A 178 -3.85 8.18 17.64
C GLN A 178 -4.29 7.34 16.43
N GLY A 179 -4.97 7.96 15.47
CA GLY A 179 -5.50 7.31 14.28
C GLY A 179 -4.39 6.76 13.40
N ALA A 180 -4.64 5.57 12.86
CA ALA A 180 -3.71 4.87 11.97
C ALA A 180 -4.46 4.35 10.74
N PRO A 181 -5.06 5.23 9.92
CA PRO A 181 -5.86 4.79 8.79
C PRO A 181 -5.13 3.83 7.86
N GLN A 182 -5.82 2.74 7.57
CA GLN A 182 -5.46 1.76 6.55
C GLN A 182 -6.54 1.85 5.48
N TRP A 183 -6.26 2.63 4.44
CA TRP A 183 -7.28 3.07 3.50
C TRP A 183 -7.01 2.57 2.09
N GLY A 184 -8.02 1.92 1.50
CA GLY A 184 -8.10 1.70 0.06
C GLY A 184 -9.44 2.14 -0.48
N GLY A 185 -9.48 2.59 -1.73
CA GLY A 185 -10.74 2.93 -2.40
C GLY A 185 -11.74 1.77 -2.39
N LEU A 186 -11.26 0.52 -2.44
CA LEU A 186 -12.10 -0.67 -2.33
C LEU A 186 -11.99 -1.39 -0.99
N MET A 187 -10.77 -1.51 -0.44
CA MET A 187 -10.49 -2.29 0.76
C MET A 187 -9.37 -1.69 1.62
N GLY A 188 -9.53 -1.69 2.93
CA GLY A 188 -8.51 -1.12 3.83
C GLY A 188 -7.30 -2.04 4.01
N ASN A 189 -7.55 -3.30 4.35
CA ASN A 189 -6.51 -4.28 4.69
C ASN A 189 -6.97 -5.72 4.37
N THR A 190 -6.03 -6.64 4.27
CA THR A 190 -6.26 -8.09 4.16
C THR A 190 -5.57 -8.80 5.32
N VAL A 191 -6.25 -9.77 5.91
CA VAL A 191 -5.71 -10.78 6.82
C VAL A 191 -6.33 -12.12 6.39
N ALA A 192 -6.01 -12.59 5.21
CA ALA A 192 -6.64 -13.71 4.51
C ALA A 192 -5.63 -14.83 4.21
N GLU A 193 -6.08 -15.90 3.57
CA GLU A 193 -5.18 -16.90 2.97
C GLU A 193 -4.68 -16.45 1.60
N TRP A 194 -5.59 -15.87 0.81
CA TRP A 194 -5.27 -15.30 -0.50
C TRP A 194 -6.31 -14.27 -0.93
N VAL A 195 -5.89 -13.21 -1.62
CA VAL A 195 -6.80 -12.21 -2.19
C VAL A 195 -6.46 -11.82 -3.63
N GLY A 196 -7.48 -11.59 -4.44
CA GLY A 196 -7.35 -11.13 -5.82
C GLY A 196 -8.09 -9.82 -6.09
N PHE A 197 -7.41 -8.85 -6.67
CA PHE A 197 -7.97 -7.59 -7.15
C PHE A 197 -7.78 -7.49 -8.66
N TYR A 198 -8.88 -7.56 -9.42
CA TYR A 198 -8.83 -7.60 -10.88
C TYR A 198 -9.70 -6.52 -11.52
N ASP A 199 -9.12 -5.73 -12.41
CA ASP A 199 -9.86 -4.81 -13.30
C ASP A 199 -10.78 -3.84 -12.54
N ASN A 200 -10.38 -3.42 -11.34
CA ASN A 200 -11.15 -2.46 -10.57
C ASN A 200 -10.73 -1.03 -10.91
N LYS A 201 -11.67 -0.09 -10.76
CA LYS A 201 -11.45 1.33 -11.00
C LYS A 201 -11.88 2.18 -9.81
N VAL A 202 -11.03 3.12 -9.41
CA VAL A 202 -11.36 4.10 -8.35
C VAL A 202 -11.10 5.52 -8.86
N LYS A 203 -12.03 6.44 -8.66
CA LYS A 203 -11.89 7.88 -9.00
C LYS A 203 -12.40 8.78 -7.86
N GLY A 204 -11.93 10.02 -7.82
CA GLY A 204 -12.35 11.02 -6.83
C GLY A 204 -11.19 11.55 -5.99
N THR A 205 -11.39 11.74 -4.69
CA THR A 205 -10.37 12.31 -3.80
C THR A 205 -10.28 11.59 -2.47
N MET A 206 -9.07 11.40 -1.98
CA MET A 206 -8.77 10.83 -0.67
C MET A 206 -7.86 11.79 0.10
N LYS A 207 -8.35 12.37 1.20
CA LYS A 207 -7.63 13.35 2.00
C LYS A 207 -7.38 12.82 3.40
N VAL A 208 -6.12 12.79 3.81
CA VAL A 208 -5.72 12.36 5.16
C VAL A 208 -5.02 13.51 5.86
N ALA A 209 -5.53 13.88 7.03
CA ALA A 209 -4.96 14.91 7.88
C ALA A 209 -5.11 14.53 9.36
N ASN A 210 -4.22 15.07 10.19
CA ASN A 210 -4.31 14.99 11.67
C ASN A 210 -4.39 13.56 12.22
N GLN A 211 -3.54 12.66 11.69
CA GLN A 211 -3.41 11.26 12.11
C GLN A 211 -2.02 10.99 12.66
N HIS A 212 -1.87 9.92 13.46
CA HIS A 212 -0.54 9.48 13.88
C HIS A 212 0.26 8.88 12.72
N GLN A 213 -0.40 8.01 11.95
CA GLN A 213 0.20 7.25 10.85
C GLN A 213 -0.84 7.01 9.75
N ALA A 214 -0.45 6.84 8.49
CA ALA A 214 -1.36 6.46 7.42
C ALA A 214 -0.72 5.51 6.41
N ALA A 215 -1.47 4.49 6.01
CA ALA A 215 -1.19 3.65 4.84
C ALA A 215 -2.35 3.79 3.86
N VAL A 216 -2.11 4.47 2.74
CA VAL A 216 -3.16 4.91 1.81
C VAL A 216 -2.85 4.43 0.41
N GLY A 217 -3.76 3.64 -0.14
CA GLY A 217 -3.77 3.22 -1.54
C GLY A 217 -5.02 3.66 -2.27
N GLY A 218 -4.93 3.90 -3.57
CA GLY A 218 -6.13 4.17 -4.37
C GLY A 218 -7.06 2.95 -4.47
N ILE A 219 -6.51 1.73 -4.43
CA ILE A 219 -7.30 0.48 -4.46
C ILE A 219 -7.35 -0.17 -3.08
N ILE A 220 -6.18 -0.40 -2.47
CA ILE A 220 -6.02 -1.11 -1.19
C ILE A 220 -5.05 -0.37 -0.25
N GLY A 221 -5.38 -0.27 1.03
CA GLY A 221 -4.47 0.34 2.01
C GLY A 221 -3.23 -0.51 2.26
N ILE A 222 -3.43 -1.73 2.78
CA ILE A 222 -2.36 -2.67 3.10
C ILE A 222 -2.70 -4.06 2.56
N LEU A 223 -1.77 -4.66 1.82
CA LEU A 223 -1.81 -6.08 1.46
C LEU A 223 -0.84 -6.87 2.35
N VAL A 224 -1.37 -7.69 3.26
CA VAL A 224 -0.58 -8.52 4.18
C VAL A 224 -0.44 -9.96 3.69
N ASP A 225 -1.37 -10.42 2.84
CA ASP A 225 -1.49 -11.83 2.46
C ASP A 225 -1.19 -12.06 0.98
N PRO A 226 -0.80 -13.29 0.60
CA PRO A 226 -0.54 -13.62 -0.78
C PRO A 226 -1.69 -13.21 -1.70
N GLY A 227 -1.37 -12.74 -2.90
CA GLY A 227 -2.43 -12.27 -3.76
C GLY A 227 -2.05 -11.92 -5.17
N ALA A 228 -3.03 -11.41 -5.89
CA ALA A 228 -2.86 -10.84 -7.22
C ALA A 228 -3.56 -9.48 -7.27
N ILE A 229 -2.86 -8.49 -7.81
CA ILE A 229 -3.38 -7.15 -8.07
C ILE A 229 -3.10 -6.88 -9.55
N GLU A 230 -4.11 -7.08 -10.39
CA GLU A 230 -3.96 -7.04 -11.84
C GLU A 230 -4.98 -6.15 -12.54
N GLY A 231 -4.52 -5.34 -13.50
CA GLY A 231 -5.41 -4.54 -14.36
C GLY A 231 -6.16 -3.41 -13.63
N ASN A 232 -5.82 -3.10 -12.38
CA ASN A 232 -6.54 -2.10 -11.61
C ASN A 232 -6.13 -0.68 -12.00
N VAL A 233 -7.06 0.25 -11.94
CA VAL A 233 -6.88 1.65 -12.32
C VAL A 233 -7.27 2.58 -11.17
N ASN A 234 -6.31 3.38 -10.70
CA ASN A 234 -6.62 4.52 -9.84
C ASN A 234 -6.60 5.82 -10.63
N GLU A 235 -7.71 6.56 -10.58
CA GLU A 235 -7.87 7.94 -11.07
C GLU A 235 -8.13 8.91 -9.91
N ALA A 236 -8.16 8.44 -8.66
CA ALA A 236 -8.37 9.29 -7.49
C ALA A 236 -7.08 9.99 -7.06
N ASN A 237 -7.19 11.29 -6.75
CA ASN A 237 -6.09 12.03 -6.13
C ASN A 237 -6.00 11.68 -4.64
N ILE A 238 -4.79 11.45 -4.14
CA ILE A 238 -4.56 11.21 -2.71
C ILE A 238 -3.65 12.31 -2.17
N SER A 239 -4.09 12.95 -1.09
CA SER A 239 -3.34 13.98 -0.38
C SER A 239 -3.23 13.67 1.10
N VAL A 240 -2.01 13.74 1.63
CA VAL A 240 -1.73 13.60 3.06
C VAL A 240 -1.08 14.88 3.57
N GLU A 241 -1.59 15.44 4.65
CA GLU A 241 -1.07 16.68 5.24
C GLU A 241 -0.97 16.62 6.78
N GLY A 242 -0.05 17.42 7.33
CA GLY A 242 0.13 17.59 8.77
C GLY A 242 1.23 16.69 9.37
N ASP A 243 1.10 16.36 10.65
CA ASP A 243 2.12 15.58 11.40
C ASP A 243 1.86 14.08 11.30
N VAL A 244 1.84 13.54 10.07
CA VAL A 244 1.49 12.14 9.79
C VAL A 244 2.69 11.35 9.24
N TYR A 245 3.07 10.23 9.86
CA TYR A 245 3.94 9.25 9.19
C TYR A 245 3.15 8.59 8.07
N THR A 246 3.62 8.66 6.82
CA THR A 246 2.79 8.24 5.69
C THR A 246 3.46 7.30 4.69
N ASN A 247 2.69 6.28 4.28
CA ASN A 247 2.98 5.38 3.17
C ASN A 247 1.85 5.54 2.14
N VAL A 248 2.16 6.12 0.97
CA VAL A 248 1.15 6.47 -0.03
C VAL A 248 1.48 5.84 -1.37
N GLY A 249 0.54 5.07 -1.91
CA GLY A 249 0.61 4.54 -3.27
C GLY A 249 -0.64 4.85 -4.06
N GLY A 250 -0.54 5.05 -5.37
CA GLY A 250 -1.73 5.18 -6.21
C GLY A 250 -2.57 3.92 -6.26
N ILE A 251 -1.98 2.73 -6.07
CA ILE A 251 -2.71 1.45 -6.01
C ILE A 251 -2.71 0.88 -4.60
N VAL A 252 -1.52 0.77 -3.97
CA VAL A 252 -1.34 0.13 -2.66
C VAL A 252 -0.53 1.03 -1.71
N GLY A 253 -1.01 1.27 -0.50
CA GLY A 253 -0.20 1.95 0.52
C GLY A 253 1.03 1.12 0.94
N GLU A 254 0.77 -0.09 1.45
CA GLU A 254 1.81 -1.06 1.85
C GLU A 254 1.60 -2.43 1.20
N LEU A 255 2.63 -2.93 0.51
CA LEU A 255 2.65 -4.23 -0.17
C LEU A 255 3.61 -5.20 0.54
N LEU A 256 3.10 -5.93 1.54
CA LEU A 256 3.92 -6.75 2.43
C LEU A 256 4.08 -8.18 1.90
N ALA A 257 3.01 -8.77 1.40
CA ALA A 257 2.97 -10.19 1.01
C ALA A 257 3.55 -10.50 -0.38
N PRO A 258 3.87 -11.78 -0.68
CA PRO A 258 4.11 -12.23 -2.04
C PRO A 258 2.90 -11.92 -2.93
N CYS A 259 3.11 -11.35 -4.11
CA CYS A 259 2.00 -11.09 -5.01
C CYS A 259 2.41 -11.05 -6.48
N THR A 260 1.42 -11.27 -7.35
CA THR A 260 1.46 -10.77 -8.72
C THR A 260 0.93 -9.35 -8.74
N PHE A 261 1.72 -8.40 -9.22
CA PHE A 261 1.36 -6.99 -9.35
C PHE A 261 1.56 -6.58 -10.81
N LYS A 262 0.49 -6.66 -11.61
CA LYS A 262 0.61 -6.65 -13.06
C LYS A 262 -0.38 -5.71 -13.76
N GLY A 263 0.09 -4.94 -14.74
CA GLY A 263 -0.84 -4.19 -15.59
C GLY A 263 -1.61 -3.09 -14.86
N ASN A 264 -1.21 -2.69 -13.66
CA ASN A 264 -1.92 -1.67 -12.90
C ASN A 264 -1.54 -0.27 -13.38
N VAL A 265 -2.50 0.65 -13.32
CA VAL A 265 -2.34 2.02 -13.81
C VAL A 265 -2.76 3.01 -12.75
N ASN A 266 -1.85 3.89 -12.36
CA ASN A 266 -2.21 5.10 -11.60
C ASN A 266 -2.25 6.31 -12.54
N LYS A 267 -3.33 7.10 -12.48
CA LYS A 267 -3.49 8.40 -13.13
C LYS A 267 -3.77 9.52 -12.13
N GLY A 268 -4.17 9.18 -10.90
CA GLY A 268 -4.40 10.15 -9.84
C GLY A 268 -3.09 10.72 -9.28
N ASN A 269 -3.10 11.97 -8.87
CA ASN A 269 -1.92 12.61 -8.29
C ASN A 269 -1.73 12.20 -6.83
N MET A 270 -0.48 12.04 -6.43
CA MET A 270 -0.07 11.77 -5.06
C MET A 270 0.58 13.02 -4.47
N SER A 271 0.10 13.44 -3.31
CA SER A 271 0.70 14.55 -2.56
C SER A 271 0.87 14.20 -1.08
N ALA A 272 2.03 14.53 -0.53
CA ALA A 272 2.31 14.37 0.91
C ALA A 272 3.06 15.59 1.43
N ASN A 273 2.39 16.42 2.23
CA ASN A 273 2.98 17.57 2.91
C ASN A 273 3.05 17.32 4.42
N VAL A 274 4.13 16.66 4.83
CA VAL A 274 4.35 16.17 6.19
C VAL A 274 5.73 16.60 6.72
N PRO A 275 5.96 17.92 6.91
CA PRO A 275 7.30 18.50 7.02
C PRO A 275 8.12 18.04 8.23
N THR A 276 7.48 17.51 9.26
CA THR A 276 8.09 16.99 10.49
C THR A 276 8.20 15.47 10.52
N GLN A 277 7.68 14.77 9.51
CA GLN A 277 7.50 13.32 9.50
C GLN A 277 8.17 12.64 8.31
N TYR A 278 7.96 11.33 8.22
CA TYR A 278 8.51 10.47 7.19
C TYR A 278 7.43 10.21 6.13
N ALA A 279 7.83 10.27 4.87
CA ALA A 279 6.97 10.01 3.73
C ALA A 279 7.63 9.00 2.78
N PHE A 280 6.92 7.90 2.54
CA PHE A 280 7.24 6.93 1.51
C PHE A 280 6.13 7.00 0.46
N VAL A 281 6.42 7.61 -0.69
CA VAL A 281 5.40 7.93 -1.69
C VAL A 281 5.81 7.38 -3.05
N GLY A 282 4.96 6.54 -3.61
CA GLY A 282 5.08 6.01 -4.96
C GLY A 282 3.82 6.26 -5.77
N GLY A 283 3.94 6.46 -7.08
CA GLY A 283 2.76 6.52 -7.94
C GLY A 283 1.95 5.22 -7.96
N LEU A 284 2.56 4.07 -7.66
CA LEU A 284 1.85 2.78 -7.55
C LEU A 284 1.81 2.27 -6.11
N VAL A 285 2.97 2.20 -5.46
CA VAL A 285 3.10 1.61 -4.12
C VAL A 285 3.93 2.51 -3.21
N GLY A 286 3.42 2.81 -2.02
CA GLY A 286 4.19 3.58 -1.03
C GLY A 286 5.39 2.79 -0.53
N VAL A 287 5.12 1.67 0.13
CA VAL A 287 6.17 0.79 0.67
C VAL A 287 5.95 -0.66 0.26
N ASN A 288 7.00 -1.27 -0.28
CA ASN A 288 7.12 -2.68 -0.54
C ASN A 288 8.38 -3.19 0.19
N PRO A 289 8.28 -3.61 1.46
CA PRO A 289 9.43 -3.97 2.26
C PRO A 289 9.85 -5.43 2.00
N SER A 290 11.11 -5.72 2.36
CA SER A 290 11.67 -7.07 2.33
C SER A 290 11.02 -7.95 3.40
N LEU A 291 9.95 -8.64 3.02
CA LEU A 291 9.66 -9.95 3.59
C LEU A 291 10.27 -10.98 2.62
N ILE A 292 10.55 -12.19 3.10
CA ILE A 292 11.34 -13.23 2.40
C ILE A 292 10.58 -13.80 1.17
N SER A 293 9.64 -13.05 0.61
CA SER A 293 8.65 -13.42 -0.37
C SER A 293 9.00 -12.97 -1.79
N GLU A 294 8.61 -13.80 -2.75
CA GLU A 294 8.75 -13.55 -4.18
C GLU A 294 7.62 -12.63 -4.66
N LYS A 295 7.95 -11.64 -5.49
CA LYS A 295 6.98 -10.70 -6.06
C LYS A 295 7.18 -10.62 -7.57
N THR A 296 6.08 -10.68 -8.32
CA THR A 296 6.09 -10.50 -9.78
C THR A 296 5.47 -9.16 -10.10
N VAL A 297 6.31 -8.17 -10.40
CA VAL A 297 5.91 -6.78 -10.64
C VAL A 297 6.15 -6.45 -12.11
N VAL A 298 5.12 -6.53 -12.95
CA VAL A 298 5.28 -6.48 -14.41
C VAL A 298 4.29 -5.56 -15.09
N GLY A 299 4.76 -4.68 -15.98
CA GLY A 299 3.86 -3.96 -16.89
C GLY A 299 2.99 -2.92 -16.19
N ASN A 300 3.50 -2.24 -15.16
CA ASN A 300 2.72 -1.26 -14.40
C ASN A 300 3.09 0.18 -14.79
N PHE A 301 2.11 1.07 -14.73
CA PHE A 301 2.24 2.42 -15.26
C PHE A 301 1.77 3.48 -14.26
N ASN A 302 2.56 4.53 -14.10
CA ASN A 302 2.13 5.74 -13.40
C ASN A 302 2.07 6.92 -14.37
N TYR A 303 0.95 7.63 -14.40
CA TYR A 303 0.75 8.91 -15.09
C TYR A 303 0.53 10.06 -14.12
N GLY A 304 0.18 9.77 -12.87
CA GLY A 304 -0.08 10.78 -11.86
C GLY A 304 1.20 11.42 -11.34
N LYS A 305 1.17 12.72 -11.07
CA LYS A 305 2.27 13.43 -10.42
C LYS A 305 2.48 12.92 -8.99
N VAL A 306 3.73 12.84 -8.55
CA VAL A 306 4.11 12.57 -7.16
C VAL A 306 4.78 13.82 -6.58
N ASP A 307 4.22 14.40 -5.52
CA ASP A 307 4.59 15.71 -4.97
C ASP A 307 4.76 15.64 -3.43
N VAL A 308 5.97 15.83 -2.91
CA VAL A 308 6.30 15.49 -1.52
C VAL A 308 7.10 16.58 -0.81
N ALA A 309 6.67 16.95 0.40
CA ALA A 309 7.44 17.72 1.37
C ALA A 309 7.53 16.95 2.70
N ALA A 310 8.72 16.47 3.07
CA ALA A 310 8.90 15.65 4.27
C ALA A 310 10.32 15.71 4.83
N SER A 311 10.47 15.42 6.14
CA SER A 311 11.76 15.39 6.82
C SER A 311 12.62 14.18 6.43
N TYR A 312 11.97 13.04 6.23
CA TYR A 312 12.56 11.84 5.66
C TYR A 312 11.71 11.45 4.47
N ALA A 313 12.28 11.46 3.27
CA ALA A 313 11.51 11.28 2.04
C ALA A 313 12.13 10.19 1.17
N ALA A 314 11.32 9.18 0.86
CA ALA A 314 11.59 8.21 -0.18
C ALA A 314 10.52 8.37 -1.26
N VAL A 315 10.87 9.03 -2.35
CA VAL A 315 9.93 9.48 -3.37
C VAL A 315 10.24 8.80 -4.69
N GLY A 316 9.29 8.07 -5.24
CA GLY A 316 9.41 7.42 -6.53
C GLY A 316 8.22 7.66 -7.43
N GLY A 317 8.44 7.71 -8.74
CA GLY A 317 7.32 7.74 -9.69
C GLY A 317 6.49 6.45 -9.65
N LEU A 318 7.08 5.31 -9.31
CA LEU A 318 6.35 4.04 -9.10
C LEU A 318 6.33 3.61 -7.64
N PHE A 319 7.48 3.65 -6.97
CA PHE A 319 7.66 3.09 -5.63
C PHE A 319 8.32 4.10 -4.68
N GLY A 320 7.74 4.37 -3.51
CA GLY A 320 8.49 5.09 -2.47
C GLY A 320 9.69 4.27 -2.02
N TYR A 321 9.42 3.01 -1.66
CA TYR A 321 10.42 2.00 -1.35
C TYR A 321 10.04 0.66 -1.98
N VAL A 322 10.96 0.08 -2.77
CA VAL A 322 10.82 -1.26 -3.35
C VAL A 322 11.92 -2.19 -2.86
N SER A 323 11.52 -3.37 -2.40
CA SER A 323 12.40 -4.47 -2.00
C SER A 323 11.89 -5.81 -2.51
N GLY A 324 12.79 -6.77 -2.63
CA GLY A 324 12.47 -8.14 -2.97
C GLY A 324 13.62 -9.11 -2.69
N ASN A 325 13.31 -10.40 -2.67
CA ASN A 325 14.34 -11.44 -2.65
C ASN A 325 14.96 -11.64 -4.05
N THR A 326 15.86 -12.62 -4.21
CA THR A 326 16.54 -12.89 -5.48
C THR A 326 15.62 -13.34 -6.62
N ASN A 327 14.39 -13.73 -6.32
CA ASN A 327 13.41 -14.23 -7.27
C ASN A 327 12.35 -13.16 -7.60
N THR A 328 12.44 -11.97 -7.01
CA THR A 328 11.57 -10.86 -7.34
C THR A 328 11.83 -10.40 -8.76
N THR A 329 10.78 -10.40 -9.58
CA THR A 329 10.83 -9.89 -10.95
C THR A 329 10.23 -8.50 -10.96
N LEU A 330 11.03 -7.50 -11.34
CA LEU A 330 10.54 -6.14 -11.61
C LEU A 330 10.83 -5.82 -13.07
N ASP A 331 9.78 -5.76 -13.88
CA ASP A 331 9.93 -5.71 -15.33
C ASP A 331 8.93 -4.81 -16.04
N SER A 332 9.37 -4.13 -17.10
CA SER A 332 8.49 -3.43 -18.04
C SER A 332 7.57 -2.40 -17.36
N CYS A 333 8.06 -1.70 -16.34
CA CYS A 333 7.27 -0.72 -15.58
C CYS A 333 7.72 0.70 -15.92
N ILE A 334 6.77 1.62 -16.12
CA ILE A 334 7.06 2.96 -16.65
C ILE A 334 6.40 4.04 -15.80
N ASN A 335 7.19 5.02 -15.37
CA ASN A 335 6.70 6.27 -14.82
C ASN A 335 6.61 7.35 -15.92
N TYR A 336 5.45 7.96 -16.09
CA TYR A 336 5.22 9.15 -16.91
C TYR A 336 4.98 10.41 -16.09
N GLY A 337 4.56 10.27 -14.82
CA GLY A 337 4.24 11.40 -13.96
C GLY A 337 5.48 12.06 -13.38
N ASP A 338 5.43 13.38 -13.21
CA ASP A 338 6.53 14.12 -12.59
C ASP A 338 6.72 13.72 -11.12
N VAL A 339 7.97 13.73 -10.66
CA VAL A 339 8.37 13.43 -9.29
C VAL A 339 9.00 14.66 -8.67
N ILE A 340 8.34 15.26 -7.69
CA ILE A 340 8.72 16.53 -7.10
C ILE A 340 8.95 16.36 -5.60
N TYR A 341 10.09 16.87 -5.13
CA TYR A 341 10.37 17.01 -3.71
C TYR A 341 10.59 18.48 -3.34
N HIS A 342 9.95 18.90 -2.26
CA HIS A 342 10.11 20.21 -1.65
C HIS A 342 10.80 20.09 -0.29
N GLY A 343 11.95 20.75 -0.17
CA GLY A 343 12.73 20.81 1.05
C GLY A 343 11.96 21.49 2.18
N VAL A 344 12.16 20.97 3.39
CA VAL A 344 11.54 21.45 4.63
C VAL A 344 12.63 21.89 5.62
N ASP A 345 12.24 22.49 6.75
CA ASP A 345 13.20 23.02 7.72
C ASP A 345 14.15 21.94 8.28
N VAL A 346 13.55 20.83 8.74
CA VAL A 346 14.25 19.68 9.29
C VAL A 346 14.29 18.57 8.25
N GLN A 347 15.48 18.28 7.73
CA GLN A 347 15.69 17.20 6.76
C GLN A 347 16.71 16.20 7.30
N GLN A 348 16.34 14.93 7.25
CA GLN A 348 17.13 13.81 7.72
C GLN A 348 17.74 13.03 6.55
N MET A 349 16.91 12.66 5.57
CA MET A 349 17.34 11.93 4.38
C MET A 349 16.33 12.12 3.26
N VAL A 350 16.80 12.42 2.06
CA VAL A 350 15.97 12.66 0.88
C VAL A 350 16.47 11.75 -0.23
N GLN A 351 15.65 10.80 -0.65
CA GLN A 351 15.94 9.89 -1.76
C GLN A 351 14.82 9.99 -2.80
N VAL A 352 15.18 10.43 -4.00
CA VAL A 352 14.22 10.71 -5.07
C VAL A 352 14.64 9.94 -6.31
N GLY A 353 13.74 9.13 -6.84
CA GLY A 353 13.95 8.43 -8.10
C GLY A 353 12.77 8.55 -9.04
N GLY A 354 13.03 8.51 -10.35
CA GLY A 354 11.93 8.46 -11.33
C GLY A 354 11.12 7.17 -11.25
N VAL A 355 11.74 6.06 -10.85
CA VAL A 355 11.05 4.79 -10.59
C VAL A 355 10.90 4.54 -9.10
N ALA A 356 12.00 4.60 -8.33
CA ALA A 356 11.95 4.37 -6.89
C ALA A 356 12.81 5.34 -6.06
N GLY A 357 12.29 5.78 -4.91
CA GLY A 357 13.10 6.51 -3.93
C GLY A 357 14.19 5.63 -3.33
N ILE A 358 13.78 4.52 -2.72
CA ILE A 358 14.67 3.48 -2.17
C ILE A 358 14.53 2.18 -2.96
N TRP A 359 15.67 1.57 -3.28
CA TRP A 359 15.75 0.35 -4.07
C TRP A 359 16.53 -0.76 -3.36
N GLU A 360 15.90 -1.92 -3.20
CA GLU A 360 16.49 -3.15 -2.64
C GLU A 360 16.15 -4.39 -3.49
N VAL A 361 15.85 -4.20 -4.77
CA VAL A 361 15.59 -5.31 -5.70
C VAL A 361 16.89 -5.73 -6.37
N LYS A 362 17.18 -7.05 -6.34
CA LYS A 362 18.40 -7.58 -6.96
C LYS A 362 18.40 -7.41 -8.47
N GLN A 363 17.29 -7.70 -9.15
CA GLN A 363 17.22 -7.68 -10.61
C GLN A 363 15.98 -6.96 -11.09
N ALA A 364 16.16 -6.02 -12.02
CA ALA A 364 15.06 -5.42 -12.75
C ALA A 364 15.41 -5.23 -14.21
N SER A 365 14.40 -5.29 -15.07
CA SER A 365 14.57 -5.02 -16.49
C SER A 365 13.51 -4.08 -17.05
N ARG A 366 13.87 -3.32 -18.10
CA ARG A 366 12.91 -2.46 -18.84
C ARG A 366 12.09 -1.55 -17.91
N VAL A 367 12.76 -0.99 -16.89
CA VAL A 367 12.16 0.01 -16.01
C VAL A 367 12.48 1.40 -16.57
N GLU A 368 11.46 2.24 -16.70
CA GLU A 368 11.60 3.52 -17.39
C GLU A 368 11.05 4.67 -16.56
N ASN A 369 11.74 5.80 -16.59
CA ASN A 369 11.24 7.08 -16.15
C ASN A 369 11.16 8.04 -17.34
N LYS A 370 9.97 8.60 -17.58
CA LYS A 370 9.70 9.64 -18.58
C LYS A 370 9.26 10.95 -17.95
N GLY A 371 8.83 10.93 -16.69
CA GLY A 371 8.44 12.13 -15.95
C GLY A 371 9.64 12.93 -15.48
N LYS A 372 9.47 14.25 -15.36
CA LYS A 372 10.51 15.14 -14.85
C LYS A 372 10.73 14.90 -13.36
N ILE A 373 11.99 14.96 -12.92
CA ILE A 373 12.35 14.92 -11.50
C ILE A 373 12.76 16.32 -11.07
N VAL A 374 12.11 16.88 -10.05
CA VAL A 374 12.43 18.21 -9.50
C VAL A 374 12.68 18.11 -8.01
N VAL A 375 13.85 18.57 -7.57
CA VAL A 375 14.24 18.54 -6.15
C VAL A 375 14.60 19.96 -5.71
N GLU A 376 13.78 20.50 -4.82
CA GLU A 376 13.89 21.88 -4.36
C GLU A 376 14.40 21.93 -2.91
N ASN A 377 15.39 22.77 -2.62
CA ASN A 377 15.90 23.03 -1.26
C ASN A 377 16.25 21.78 -0.41
N ALA A 378 16.63 20.67 -1.03
CA ALA A 378 17.00 19.45 -0.33
C ALA A 378 18.41 19.50 0.27
N LYS A 379 18.58 18.93 1.47
CA LYS A 379 19.85 18.82 2.19
C LYS A 379 20.46 17.43 1.98
N GLY A 380 21.43 17.34 1.07
CA GLY A 380 22.19 16.12 0.77
C GLY A 380 21.35 15.03 0.12
N PRO A 381 20.58 15.35 -0.93
CA PRO A 381 19.69 14.37 -1.54
C PRO A 381 20.46 13.30 -2.31
N PHE A 382 19.86 12.12 -2.44
CA PHE A 382 20.21 11.10 -3.41
C PHE A 382 19.17 11.12 -4.52
N VAL A 383 19.57 11.47 -5.75
CA VAL A 383 18.66 11.68 -6.87
C VAL A 383 19.10 10.88 -8.06
N GLY A 384 18.22 10.03 -8.59
CA GLY A 384 18.50 9.25 -9.81
C GLY A 384 17.32 9.18 -10.75
N GLY A 385 17.56 9.10 -12.06
CA GLY A 385 16.48 8.93 -13.03
C GLY A 385 15.67 7.65 -12.82
N ILE A 386 16.28 6.59 -12.30
CA ILE A 386 15.62 5.33 -11.95
C ILE A 386 15.48 5.20 -10.44
N ALA A 387 16.60 5.22 -9.71
CA ALA A 387 16.61 4.99 -8.27
C ALA A 387 17.33 6.14 -7.55
N GLY A 388 16.73 6.67 -6.48
CA GLY A 388 17.40 7.63 -5.60
C GLY A 388 18.58 6.98 -4.88
N TYR A 389 18.32 5.94 -4.09
CA TYR A 389 19.35 5.24 -3.32
C TYR A 389 19.17 3.72 -3.35
N VAL A 390 20.22 2.99 -3.71
CA VAL A 390 20.27 1.52 -3.66
C VAL A 390 20.92 1.09 -2.35
N ARG A 391 20.16 0.37 -1.52
CA ARG A 391 20.53 0.06 -0.13
C ARG A 391 21.39 -1.20 0.03
N PRO A 392 22.15 -1.29 1.15
CA PRO A 392 23.04 -2.42 1.47
C PRO A 392 22.37 -3.80 1.52
N GLU A 393 21.08 -3.85 1.83
CA GLU A 393 20.36 -5.13 1.98
C GLU A 393 20.25 -5.88 0.65
N ALA A 394 20.28 -5.15 -0.47
CA ALA A 394 20.56 -5.73 -1.76
C ALA A 394 22.05 -6.06 -1.82
N LYS A 395 22.42 -7.34 -1.62
CA LYS A 395 23.82 -7.79 -1.80
C LYS A 395 24.44 -7.30 -3.11
N SER A 396 23.61 -7.18 -4.15
CA SER A 396 23.94 -6.60 -5.45
C SER A 396 22.68 -6.06 -6.12
N ALA A 397 22.86 -5.22 -7.14
CA ALA A 397 21.78 -4.76 -8.00
C ALA A 397 22.17 -4.87 -9.49
N ASP A 398 21.32 -5.51 -10.27
CA ASP A 398 21.41 -5.65 -11.72
C ASP A 398 20.23 -4.92 -12.36
N LEU A 399 20.52 -3.84 -13.10
CA LEU A 399 19.54 -3.13 -13.93
C LEU A 399 19.83 -3.45 -15.40
N PHE A 400 18.83 -3.99 -16.10
CA PHE A 400 18.92 -4.34 -17.51
C PHE A 400 17.99 -3.46 -18.34
N LYS A 401 18.52 -2.74 -19.33
CA LYS A 401 17.69 -1.92 -20.24
C LYS A 401 16.81 -0.92 -19.50
N ALA A 402 17.31 -0.34 -18.41
CA ALA A 402 16.62 0.74 -17.71
C ALA A 402 16.84 2.05 -18.47
N VAL A 403 15.80 2.89 -18.56
CA VAL A 403 15.87 4.14 -19.32
C VAL A 403 15.36 5.32 -18.48
N ASN A 404 16.18 6.35 -18.33
CA ASN A 404 15.70 7.65 -17.87
C ASN A 404 15.60 8.61 -19.06
N GLU A 405 14.39 9.05 -19.40
CA GLU A 405 14.12 10.09 -20.39
C GLU A 405 13.74 11.43 -19.74
N GLY A 406 13.33 11.42 -18.48
CA GLY A 406 12.96 12.63 -17.74
C GLY A 406 14.18 13.42 -17.26
N ASP A 407 14.11 14.75 -17.43
CA ASP A 407 15.13 15.65 -16.89
C ASP A 407 15.14 15.62 -15.36
N ILE A 408 16.33 15.78 -14.79
CA ILE A 408 16.56 15.92 -13.35
C ILE A 408 16.96 17.36 -13.07
N GLU A 409 16.09 18.10 -12.38
CA GLU A 409 16.32 19.50 -12.02
C GLU A 409 16.52 19.67 -10.52
N ILE A 410 17.67 20.21 -10.14
CA ILE A 410 18.00 20.53 -8.74
C ILE A 410 17.91 22.05 -8.55
N LYS A 411 16.99 22.48 -7.68
CA LYS A 411 16.76 23.89 -7.34
C LYS A 411 17.09 24.13 -5.87
N THR A 412 18.38 24.11 -5.52
CA THR A 412 18.85 24.36 -4.16
C THR A 412 19.64 25.67 -4.08
N SER A 413 19.54 26.37 -2.95
CA SER A 413 20.45 27.50 -2.66
C SER A 413 21.89 27.00 -2.46
N ALA A 414 22.88 27.79 -2.89
CA ALA A 414 24.30 27.41 -2.90
C ALA A 414 24.91 27.03 -1.51
N ASP A 415 24.21 27.33 -0.41
CA ASP A 415 24.66 27.10 0.96
C ASP A 415 24.22 25.73 1.54
N SER A 416 23.44 24.95 0.77
CA SER A 416 22.88 23.65 1.20
C SER A 416 23.41 22.43 0.40
N VAL A 417 24.47 21.82 0.93
CA VAL A 417 24.74 20.37 1.12
C VAL A 417 25.24 19.45 -0.01
N ASN A 418 26.24 18.60 0.37
CA ASN A 418 26.75 17.32 -0.19
C ASN A 418 25.66 16.35 -0.71
N GLY A 419 25.09 16.58 -1.88
CA GLY A 419 24.13 15.68 -2.54
C GLY A 419 24.74 14.86 -3.69
N TRP A 420 24.13 13.73 -4.03
CA TRP A 420 24.50 12.88 -5.18
C TRP A 420 23.36 12.80 -6.17
N VAL A 421 23.65 13.18 -7.41
CA VAL A 421 22.68 13.26 -8.49
C VAL A 421 23.23 12.49 -9.67
N SER A 422 22.52 11.49 -10.17
CA SER A 422 23.00 10.72 -11.32
C SER A 422 21.89 10.46 -12.33
N GLY A 423 22.25 10.26 -13.60
CA GLY A 423 21.26 10.00 -14.64
C GLY A 423 20.40 8.76 -14.38
N LEU A 424 20.93 7.71 -13.73
CA LEU A 424 20.17 6.48 -13.43
C LEU A 424 20.05 6.21 -11.92
N VAL A 425 21.18 6.05 -11.22
CA VAL A 425 21.20 5.67 -9.80
C VAL A 425 21.90 6.73 -8.98
N GLY A 426 21.14 7.42 -8.13
CA GLY A 426 21.64 8.57 -7.37
C GLY A 426 22.86 8.22 -6.52
N SER A 427 22.76 7.19 -5.67
CA SER A 427 23.93 6.65 -4.95
C SER A 427 23.74 5.20 -4.45
N THR A 428 24.87 4.57 -4.12
CA THR A 428 24.97 3.32 -3.34
C THR A 428 26.33 3.26 -2.64
N ASP A 429 26.43 2.61 -1.47
CA ASP A 429 27.64 2.61 -0.65
C ASP A 429 28.04 1.28 0.02
N GLN A 430 27.21 0.23 -0.05
CA GLN A 430 27.48 -1.01 0.70
C GLN A 430 27.12 -2.31 -0.03
N ILE A 431 26.82 -2.24 -1.33
CA ILE A 431 26.55 -3.44 -2.14
C ILE A 431 27.85 -4.00 -2.74
N GLU A 432 27.88 -5.27 -3.14
CA GLU A 432 29.09 -5.86 -3.74
C GLU A 432 29.38 -5.29 -5.13
N TYR A 433 28.32 -5.12 -5.92
CA TYR A 433 28.39 -4.54 -7.26
C TYR A 433 27.05 -3.94 -7.68
N LEU A 434 27.14 -2.92 -8.53
CA LEU A 434 26.04 -2.36 -9.30
C LEU A 434 26.30 -2.67 -10.78
N ARG A 435 25.45 -3.48 -11.40
CA ARG A 435 25.51 -3.77 -12.83
C ARG A 435 24.44 -2.97 -13.57
N LEU A 436 24.89 -2.15 -14.52
CA LEU A 436 24.05 -1.42 -15.45
C LEU A 436 24.31 -1.98 -16.84
N ASP A 437 23.39 -2.79 -17.35
CA ASP A 437 23.54 -3.47 -18.63
C ASP A 437 22.56 -2.92 -19.66
N SER A 438 23.10 -2.29 -20.70
CA SER A 438 22.31 -1.69 -21.78
C SER A 438 21.32 -0.64 -21.28
N CYS A 439 21.65 0.06 -20.19
CA CYS A 439 20.84 1.14 -19.63
C CYS A 439 21.18 2.47 -20.31
N VAL A 440 20.21 3.39 -20.35
CA VAL A 440 20.34 4.67 -21.06
C VAL A 440 19.84 5.82 -20.20
N ASN A 441 20.70 6.82 -19.95
CA ASN A 441 20.22 8.13 -19.51
C ASN A 441 20.10 9.06 -20.73
N LYS A 442 18.88 9.48 -21.06
CA LYS A 442 18.58 10.50 -22.09
C LYS A 442 18.25 11.86 -21.50
N GLY A 443 17.73 11.91 -20.28
CA GLY A 443 17.36 13.16 -19.61
C GLY A 443 18.58 13.99 -19.20
N ASP A 444 18.42 15.31 -19.22
CA ASP A 444 19.45 16.24 -18.77
C ASP A 444 19.51 16.29 -17.24
N VAL A 445 20.69 16.57 -16.69
CA VAL A 445 20.87 16.90 -15.26
C VAL A 445 21.15 18.40 -15.14
N LEU A 446 20.14 19.13 -14.67
CA LEU A 446 20.16 20.57 -14.50
C LEU A 446 20.49 20.90 -13.04
N LEU A 447 21.67 21.48 -12.84
CA LEU A 447 22.18 21.88 -11.53
C LEU A 447 21.99 23.38 -11.31
N PRO A 448 21.89 23.84 -10.04
CA PRO A 448 21.73 25.25 -9.76
C PRO A 448 22.95 26.05 -10.23
N GLU A 449 22.72 27.31 -10.63
CA GLU A 449 23.79 28.21 -11.06
C GLU A 449 24.81 28.41 -9.92
N GLY A 450 26.10 28.27 -10.25
CA GLY A 450 27.17 28.39 -9.26
C GLY A 450 27.38 27.16 -8.37
N ALA A 451 26.81 25.99 -8.72
CA ALA A 451 27.12 24.72 -8.06
C ALA A 451 28.64 24.50 -7.98
N LYS A 452 29.19 24.42 -6.76
CA LYS A 452 30.63 24.28 -6.55
C LYS A 452 31.06 22.81 -6.50
N PRO A 453 32.21 22.46 -7.07
CA PRO A 453 32.86 21.18 -6.83
C PRO A 453 33.01 20.93 -5.31
N ASN A 454 32.73 19.70 -4.87
CA ASN A 454 32.72 19.22 -3.47
C ASN A 454 31.45 19.49 -2.65
N ILE A 455 30.42 20.14 -3.22
CA ILE A 455 29.12 20.35 -2.55
C ILE A 455 28.01 19.55 -3.21
N LEU A 456 28.07 19.35 -4.53
CA LEU A 456 27.12 18.49 -5.24
C LEU A 456 27.90 17.62 -6.22
N PHE A 457 27.54 16.34 -6.27
CA PHE A 457 28.20 15.35 -7.09
C PHE A 457 27.25 14.90 -8.17
N SER A 458 27.74 14.91 -9.42
CA SER A 458 26.96 14.49 -10.56
C SER A 458 27.68 13.44 -11.39
N LYS A 459 26.96 12.37 -11.75
CA LYS A 459 27.46 11.33 -12.64
C LYS A 459 26.48 10.96 -13.75
N PRO A 460 26.96 10.68 -14.97
CA PRO A 460 26.09 10.32 -16.08
C PRO A 460 25.19 9.11 -15.80
N LEU A 461 25.70 8.09 -15.10
CA LEU A 461 24.97 6.85 -14.87
C LEU A 461 24.68 6.61 -13.38
N ALA A 462 25.72 6.46 -12.56
CA ALA A 462 25.56 6.14 -11.15
C ALA A 462 26.72 6.67 -10.30
N SER A 463 26.45 6.91 -9.02
CA SER A 463 27.47 7.21 -8.01
C SER A 463 27.61 6.04 -7.02
N THR A 464 28.85 5.69 -6.66
CA THR A 464 29.17 4.60 -5.72
C THR A 464 30.00 5.10 -4.54
N TYR A 465 29.56 6.20 -3.91
CA TYR A 465 30.32 6.95 -2.94
C TYR A 465 30.95 6.09 -1.82
N ASN A 466 32.24 6.32 -1.52
CA ASN A 466 32.97 5.74 -0.38
C ASN A 466 32.87 4.21 -0.23
N SER A 467 32.78 3.48 -1.35
CA SER A 467 32.49 2.06 -1.29
C SER A 467 33.40 1.23 -2.18
N ASP A 468 33.63 -0.01 -1.77
CA ASP A 468 34.25 -1.06 -2.59
C ASP A 468 33.26 -1.61 -3.66
N VAL A 469 32.15 -0.89 -3.92
CA VAL A 469 31.13 -1.28 -4.89
C VAL A 469 31.74 -1.29 -6.27
N LYS A 470 31.65 -2.43 -6.96
CA LYS A 470 32.06 -2.54 -8.35
C LYS A 470 30.95 -2.03 -9.26
N LEU A 471 31.16 -0.88 -9.91
CA LEU A 471 30.26 -0.40 -10.96
C LEU A 471 30.60 -1.08 -12.30
N MET A 472 29.64 -1.83 -12.84
CA MET A 472 29.76 -2.53 -14.12
C MET A 472 28.78 -1.92 -15.11
N ALA A 473 29.22 -0.92 -15.88
CA ALA A 473 28.34 -0.12 -16.73
C ALA A 473 28.83 0.02 -18.20
N SER A 474 29.75 -0.84 -18.65
CA SER A 474 30.41 -0.68 -19.96
C SER A 474 29.49 -0.78 -21.18
N THR A 475 28.28 -1.33 -21.02
CA THR A 475 27.26 -1.42 -22.08
C THR A 475 26.18 -0.36 -21.96
N SER A 476 26.25 0.50 -20.95
CA SER A 476 25.28 1.57 -20.70
C SER A 476 25.80 2.91 -21.23
N VAL A 477 24.88 3.78 -21.64
CA VAL A 477 25.21 5.03 -22.30
C VAL A 477 24.48 6.22 -21.67
N ASN A 478 25.11 7.38 -21.77
CA ASN A 478 24.51 8.66 -21.44
C ASN A 478 24.39 9.50 -22.71
N GLU A 479 23.16 9.79 -23.11
CA GLU A 479 22.78 10.62 -24.24
C GLU A 479 22.41 12.05 -23.81
N GLY A 480 22.01 12.25 -22.55
CA GLY A 480 21.66 13.56 -21.98
C GLY A 480 22.88 14.39 -21.57
N ASN A 481 22.67 15.69 -21.34
CA ASN A 481 23.69 16.59 -20.82
C ASN A 481 23.80 16.45 -19.30
N VAL A 482 24.90 15.84 -18.83
CA VAL A 482 25.18 15.68 -17.40
C VAL A 482 26.49 16.39 -17.06
N PRO A 483 26.46 17.49 -16.28
CA PRO A 483 27.67 18.14 -15.81
C PRO A 483 28.54 17.13 -15.04
N ASP A 484 29.83 17.03 -15.36
CA ASP A 484 30.77 16.20 -14.59
C ASP A 484 31.41 17.05 -13.49
N ILE A 485 31.14 16.68 -12.24
CA ILE A 485 31.67 17.36 -11.05
C ILE A 485 32.35 16.32 -10.15
N GLU A 486 33.68 16.13 -10.27
CA GLU A 486 34.51 15.21 -9.46
C GLU A 486 35.95 15.74 -9.20
N PRO A 487 36.72 15.24 -8.19
CA PRO A 487 36.38 15.01 -6.77
C PRO A 487 37.44 15.61 -5.79
N ARG A 488 37.17 15.68 -4.47
CA ARG A 488 38.26 15.48 -3.47
C ARG A 488 38.23 14.04 -3.03
N MET A 489 39.44 13.44 -2.97
CA MET A 489 39.78 12.15 -2.38
C MET A 489 38.70 11.65 -1.43
N ALA A 490 38.24 10.42 -1.67
CA ALA A 490 37.52 9.62 -0.70
C ALA A 490 38.04 9.94 0.70
N LEU A 491 37.33 10.82 1.41
CA LEU A 491 37.38 10.85 2.85
C LEU A 491 36.84 9.48 3.18
N VAL A 492 37.76 8.54 3.43
CA VAL A 492 37.48 7.27 4.09
C VAL A 492 36.87 7.65 5.44
N ALA A 493 35.59 8.02 5.41
CA ALA A 493 34.75 7.90 6.55
C ALA A 493 34.76 6.39 6.82
N PRO A 494 35.09 5.97 8.06
CA PRO A 494 35.23 4.56 8.36
C PRO A 494 33.95 3.84 7.92
N ARG A 495 34.13 2.75 7.15
CA ARG A 495 33.06 1.82 6.73
C ARG A 495 31.98 1.77 7.80
N ARG A 496 30.80 2.34 7.53
CA ARG A 496 29.68 2.22 8.48
C ARG A 496 29.11 0.82 8.31
N ALA A 497 29.25 0.00 9.34
CA ALA A 497 28.73 -1.36 9.32
C ALA A 497 27.20 -1.34 9.16
N ALA A 498 26.67 -2.17 8.26
CA ALA A 498 25.25 -2.52 8.27
C ALA A 498 24.86 -2.95 9.69
N PHE A 499 23.74 -2.45 10.20
CA PHE A 499 23.32 -2.77 11.56
C PHE A 499 22.50 -4.08 11.56
N ALA A 500 22.78 -4.94 12.54
CA ALA A 500 22.09 -6.20 12.72
C ALA A 500 21.16 -6.12 13.91
N VAL A 501 20.09 -6.92 13.87
CA VAL A 501 19.14 -7.04 14.97
C VAL A 501 19.01 -8.50 15.33
N ARG A 502 19.22 -8.82 16.59
CA ARG A 502 19.05 -10.18 17.14
C ARG A 502 18.00 -10.16 18.21
N THR A 503 17.12 -11.15 18.19
CA THR A 503 16.07 -11.32 19.18
C THR A 503 16.43 -12.42 20.17
N ARG A 504 16.25 -12.19 21.47
CA ARG A 504 16.35 -13.23 22.51
C ARG A 504 15.18 -13.14 23.46
N LYS A 505 14.52 -14.28 23.73
CA LYS A 505 13.42 -14.35 24.68
C LYS A 505 13.95 -14.17 26.11
N LYS A 506 13.31 -13.31 26.90
CA LYS A 506 13.64 -13.07 28.31
C LYS A 506 12.42 -13.44 29.16
N GLY A 507 12.14 -14.73 29.27
CA GLY A 507 10.99 -15.25 30.01
C GLY A 507 9.66 -15.10 29.25
N THR A 508 8.55 -15.33 29.95
CA THR A 508 7.19 -15.18 29.42
C THR A 508 6.80 -13.72 29.32
N GLY A 509 6.50 -13.25 28.11
CA GLY A 509 6.02 -11.90 27.84
C GLY A 509 7.09 -10.81 27.78
N SER A 510 8.38 -11.17 27.64
CA SER A 510 9.45 -10.20 27.43
C SER A 510 10.47 -10.68 26.38
N LEU A 511 10.90 -9.75 25.53
CA LEU A 511 11.81 -9.96 24.41
C LEU A 511 12.95 -8.95 24.46
N LEU A 512 14.18 -9.42 24.26
CA LEU A 512 15.35 -8.57 24.06
C LEU A 512 15.63 -8.43 22.56
N LEU A 513 15.72 -7.19 22.09
CA LEU A 513 16.23 -6.78 20.80
C LEU A 513 17.65 -6.24 20.98
N GLU A 514 18.65 -7.00 20.55
CA GLU A 514 20.04 -6.55 20.52
C GLU A 514 20.32 -5.96 19.14
N VAL A 515 20.60 -4.65 19.09
CA VAL A 515 20.94 -3.92 17.86
C VAL A 515 22.44 -3.70 17.83
N THR A 516 23.14 -4.14 16.79
CA THR A 516 24.58 -3.95 16.65
C THR A 516 24.87 -3.23 15.34
N GLY A 517 25.97 -2.46 15.28
CA GLY A 517 26.36 -1.73 14.05
C GLY A 517 25.79 -0.31 13.91
N LEU A 518 24.97 0.18 14.85
CA LEU A 518 24.63 1.60 14.97
C LEU A 518 25.56 2.32 15.95
N THR A 519 25.89 3.58 15.65
CA THR A 519 26.58 4.47 16.59
C THR A 519 25.66 4.86 17.76
N PRO A 520 26.19 5.33 18.91
CA PRO A 520 25.35 5.77 20.04
C PRO A 520 24.33 6.85 19.67
N MET A 521 24.67 7.75 18.75
CA MET A 521 23.77 8.80 18.26
C MET A 521 22.63 8.24 17.39
N GLU A 522 22.95 7.34 16.44
CA GLU A 522 21.96 6.69 15.58
C GLU A 522 21.03 5.77 16.38
N LEU A 523 21.60 5.04 17.33
CA LEU A 523 20.84 4.20 18.25
C LEU A 523 20.00 5.05 19.23
N GLY A 524 20.43 6.29 19.48
CA GLY A 524 19.66 7.37 20.09
C GLY A 524 18.33 7.66 19.38
N ARG A 525 18.36 7.61 18.04
CA ARG A 525 17.23 7.90 17.14
C ARG A 525 16.44 6.66 16.76
N ALA A 526 16.94 5.46 17.05
CA ALA A 526 16.22 4.24 16.80
C ALA A 526 14.92 4.16 17.62
N ARG A 527 13.87 3.61 17.01
CA ARG A 527 12.55 3.42 17.63
C ARG A 527 12.12 1.98 17.42
N VAL A 528 11.55 1.37 18.44
CA VAL A 528 11.00 0.01 18.34
C VAL A 528 9.50 0.06 18.56
N GLN A 529 8.78 -0.61 17.68
CA GLN A 529 7.35 -0.87 17.80
C GLN A 529 7.12 -2.38 17.88
N VAL A 530 6.15 -2.77 18.70
CA VAL A 530 5.60 -4.12 18.70
C VAL A 530 4.20 -4.01 18.12
N LEU A 531 3.90 -4.84 17.14
CA LEU A 531 2.62 -4.91 16.46
C LEU A 531 2.08 -6.34 16.60
N SER A 532 0.77 -6.51 16.61
CA SER A 532 0.16 -7.81 16.37
C SER A 532 0.32 -8.21 14.91
N LEU A 533 0.01 -9.47 14.58
CA LEU A 533 0.09 -9.95 13.19
C LEU A 533 -0.86 -9.20 12.24
N ASP A 534 -1.95 -8.63 12.76
CA ASP A 534 -2.91 -7.75 12.04
C ASP A 534 -2.40 -6.31 11.88
N GLY A 535 -1.13 -6.03 12.23
CA GLY A 535 -0.50 -4.72 12.06
C GLY A 535 -0.84 -3.68 13.14
N ARG A 536 -1.71 -4.00 14.11
CA ARG A 536 -2.04 -3.06 15.20
C ARG A 536 -0.88 -2.93 16.17
N ARG A 537 -0.53 -1.71 16.57
CA ARG A 537 0.49 -1.49 17.59
C ARG A 537 0.02 -2.04 18.93
N LEU A 538 0.77 -2.98 19.47
CA LEU A 538 0.52 -3.55 20.78
C LEU A 538 1.12 -2.63 21.85
N PRO A 539 0.44 -2.44 23.00
CA PRO A 539 1.01 -1.74 24.13
C PRO A 539 2.18 -2.56 24.67
N ALA A 540 3.39 -2.15 24.30
CA ALA A 540 4.64 -2.78 24.69
C ALA A 540 5.48 -1.80 25.50
N SER A 541 5.93 -2.22 26.67
CA SER A 541 6.95 -1.47 27.39
C SER A 541 8.27 -1.62 26.65
N VAL A 542 8.92 -0.50 26.31
CA VAL A 542 10.22 -0.50 25.65
C VAL A 542 11.22 0.14 26.60
N LYS A 543 12.12 -0.67 27.18
CA LYS A 543 13.23 -0.19 27.99
C LYS A 543 14.52 -0.31 27.20
N ARG A 544 15.27 0.79 27.07
CA ARG A 544 16.56 0.79 26.37
C ARG A 544 17.70 0.78 27.37
N SER A 545 18.66 -0.11 27.17
CA SER A 545 19.96 -0.10 27.86
C SER A 545 21.06 -0.28 26.83
N GLY A 546 21.78 0.81 26.53
CA GLY A 546 22.76 0.83 25.44
C GLY A 546 22.11 0.38 24.14
N ASN A 547 22.67 -0.67 23.53
CA ASN A 547 22.25 -1.22 22.25
C ASN A 547 21.16 -2.30 22.35
N VAL A 548 20.59 -2.50 23.53
CA VAL A 548 19.55 -3.50 23.79
C VAL A 548 18.21 -2.82 24.11
N PHE A 549 17.15 -3.28 23.45
CA PHE A 549 15.77 -2.93 23.72
C PHE A 549 15.07 -4.11 24.39
N GLU A 550 14.61 -3.92 25.61
CA GLU A 550 13.74 -4.86 26.29
C GLU A 550 12.28 -4.48 26.01
N LEU A 551 11.54 -5.41 25.43
CA LEU A 551 10.17 -5.24 24.94
C LEU A 551 9.23 -6.13 25.74
N GLY A 552 8.22 -5.54 26.38
CA GLY A 552 7.07 -6.29 26.86
C GLY A 552 6.20 -6.73 25.69
N VAL A 553 5.93 -8.03 25.56
CA VAL A 553 5.13 -8.61 24.47
C VAL A 553 4.01 -9.48 25.06
N PRO A 554 2.80 -9.54 24.48
CA PRO A 554 1.75 -10.43 24.96
C PRO A 554 2.19 -11.90 24.97
N ALA A 555 1.96 -12.60 26.08
CA ALA A 555 2.42 -13.97 26.23
C ALA A 555 1.66 -14.92 25.27
N GLY A 556 2.41 -15.77 24.54
CA GLY A 556 1.85 -16.83 23.70
C GLY A 556 1.34 -16.39 22.31
N GLN A 557 1.44 -15.11 21.98
CA GLN A 557 1.06 -14.59 20.65
C GLN A 557 2.30 -14.30 19.80
N LYS A 558 2.20 -14.59 18.51
CA LYS A 558 3.17 -14.09 17.53
C LYS A 558 2.98 -12.58 17.38
N VAL A 559 4.08 -11.84 17.38
CA VAL A 559 4.09 -10.38 17.24
C VAL A 559 5.11 -9.96 16.19
N VAL A 560 4.85 -8.82 15.55
CA VAL A 560 5.77 -8.18 14.61
C VAL A 560 6.52 -7.08 15.35
N VAL A 561 7.83 -7.17 15.43
CA VAL A 561 8.69 -6.15 16.01
C VAL A 561 9.35 -5.36 14.90
N ARG A 562 9.09 -4.06 14.86
CA ARG A 562 9.66 -3.14 13.86
C ARG A 562 10.63 -2.20 14.54
N LEU A 563 11.89 -2.26 14.16
CA LEU A 563 12.93 -1.31 14.53
C LEU A 563 13.10 -0.32 13.39
N TYR A 564 12.88 0.96 13.67
CA TYR A 564 13.17 2.06 12.79
C TYR A 564 14.53 2.63 13.13
N SER A 565 15.38 2.86 12.15
CA SER A 565 16.68 3.48 12.34
C SER A 565 17.02 4.42 11.18
N PRO A 566 17.90 5.41 11.39
CA PRO A 566 18.40 6.27 10.31
C PRO A 566 19.05 5.48 9.16
N ASN A 567 19.57 4.29 9.44
CA ASN A 567 20.29 3.44 8.48
C ASN A 567 19.40 2.33 7.90
N GLY A 568 18.07 2.42 8.05
CA GLY A 568 17.11 1.41 7.59
C GLY A 568 16.23 0.86 8.71
N ASN A 569 15.14 0.18 8.31
CA ASN A 569 14.19 -0.43 9.23
C ASN A 569 14.37 -1.95 9.23
N LYS A 570 14.22 -2.60 10.38
CA LYS A 570 14.18 -4.06 10.50
C LYS A 570 12.85 -4.51 11.06
N THR A 571 12.18 -5.40 10.35
CA THR A 571 10.93 -6.04 10.80
C THR A 571 11.21 -7.50 11.12
N LEU A 572 10.78 -7.95 12.29
CA LEU A 572 11.04 -9.28 12.83
C LEU A 572 9.73 -9.88 13.33
N ILE A 573 9.40 -11.10 12.92
CA ILE A 573 8.26 -11.83 13.48
C ILE A 573 8.78 -12.71 14.62
N VAL A 574 8.21 -12.59 15.81
CA VAL A 574 8.71 -13.22 17.04
C VAL A 574 7.58 -13.96 17.75
N ARG A 575 7.90 -15.10 18.40
CA ARG A 575 6.96 -16.04 19.03
C ARG A 575 7.17 -16.24 20.53
#